data_AF-A0A1V5VN79-F1
#
_entry.id   AF-A0A1V5VN79-F1
#
_cell.length_a   1.000
_cell.length_b   1.000
_cell.length_c   1.000
_cell.angle_alpha   90.00
_cell.angle_beta   90.00
_cell.angle_gamma   90.00
#
_symmetry.space_group_name_H-M   'P 1'
#
loop_
_entity.id
_entity.type
_entity.pdbx_description
1 polymer ?
#
loop_
_entity_poly.entity_id
_entity_poly.type
_entity_poly.pdbx_seq_one_letter_code
_entity_poly.pdbx_strand_id
1 'polypeptide(L)'
;MHVQRAIELPDGPAVVLATDLNAERLAVLKEQFTPLAEKNNKTLIIFNPNASAQTLLELVHSLTGGQGADDVVVSVPVGAVMADAATLMKPDGMLNFFAGVPNGTYAPLNMSFTYLHNAQYTGTSGSTLGDQQLVIDKALTGKLSPNRSVAAVGGIEVAAEGAQAMMEGRYAGKIVIFPQLTGLPLMGLEQLAQEYPKIGAAMGPERIWTAEAERLLFETFWKG
;
A
#
# COMPACT_ATOMS: atom_id res chain seq x y z
N MET A 1 -0.52 -0.37 -1.50
CA MET A 1 -1.33 -1.15 -2.46
C MET A 1 -2.83 -0.97 -2.26
N HIS A 2 -3.38 -1.15 -1.04
CA HIS A 2 -4.84 -0.99 -0.83
C HIS A 2 -5.37 0.43 -1.13
N VAL A 3 -4.68 1.48 -0.65
CA VAL A 3 -5.06 2.87 -0.95
C VAL A 3 -5.07 3.13 -2.46
N GLN A 4 -3.99 2.79 -3.15
CA GLN A 4 -3.91 2.92 -4.61
C GLN A 4 -5.10 2.24 -5.30
N ARG A 5 -5.34 0.97 -4.96
CA ARG A 5 -6.42 0.19 -5.57
C ARG A 5 -7.79 0.81 -5.29
N ALA A 6 -8.04 1.27 -4.07
CA ALA A 6 -9.30 1.90 -3.71
C ALA A 6 -9.55 3.19 -4.52
N ILE A 7 -8.49 3.97 -4.77
CA ILE A 7 -8.54 5.18 -5.58
C ILE A 7 -8.76 4.88 -7.07
N GLU A 8 -8.04 3.89 -7.61
CA GLU A 8 -8.05 3.56 -9.05
C GLU A 8 -9.24 2.70 -9.49
N LEU A 9 -10.00 2.12 -8.56
CA LEU A 9 -11.15 1.30 -8.88
C LEU A 9 -12.30 2.22 -9.39
N PRO A 10 -12.79 2.04 -10.64
CA PRO A 10 -13.82 2.91 -11.21
C PRO A 10 -15.07 2.99 -10.35
N ASP A 11 -15.58 1.83 -9.93
CA ASP A 11 -16.74 1.70 -9.04
C ASP A 11 -16.31 1.54 -7.57
N GLY A 12 -15.17 2.15 -7.21
CA GLY A 12 -14.60 2.13 -5.86
C GLY A 12 -15.16 3.21 -4.93
N PRO A 13 -14.72 3.24 -3.65
CA PRO A 13 -15.20 4.19 -2.66
C PRO A 13 -14.95 5.64 -3.10
N ALA A 14 -15.84 6.56 -2.70
CA ALA A 14 -15.66 7.99 -2.96
C ALA A 14 -14.66 8.65 -1.98
N VAL A 15 -14.57 8.10 -0.77
CA VAL A 15 -13.68 8.57 0.31
C VAL A 15 -12.80 7.42 0.76
N VAL A 16 -11.49 7.66 0.84
CA VAL A 16 -10.50 6.71 1.33
C VAL A 16 -9.81 7.33 2.54
N LEU A 17 -9.98 6.72 3.71
CA LEU A 17 -9.29 7.10 4.95
C LEU A 17 -8.12 6.15 5.19
N ALA A 18 -6.90 6.68 5.17
CA ALA A 18 -5.68 5.94 5.48
C ALA A 18 -5.14 6.38 6.85
N THR A 19 -4.92 5.40 7.73
CA THR A 19 -4.44 5.62 9.10
C THR A 19 -3.18 4.81 9.38
N ASP A 20 -2.20 5.42 10.05
CA ASP A 20 -0.97 4.77 10.51
C ASP A 20 -0.39 5.59 11.69
N LEU A 21 0.45 4.97 12.52
CA LEU A 21 1.16 5.66 13.61
C LEU A 21 2.43 6.36 13.10
N ASN A 22 3.02 5.87 12.01
CA ASN A 22 4.25 6.39 11.43
C ASN A 22 3.97 7.62 10.54
N ALA A 23 4.35 8.80 11.02
CA ALA A 23 4.13 10.06 10.31
C ALA A 23 4.88 10.16 8.97
N GLU A 24 6.07 9.57 8.85
CA GLU A 24 6.86 9.58 7.61
C GLU A 24 6.17 8.74 6.51
N ARG A 25 5.66 7.56 6.86
CA ARG A 25 4.88 6.72 5.94
C ARG A 25 3.61 7.43 5.46
N LEU A 26 2.92 8.12 6.38
CA LEU A 26 1.74 8.90 6.03
C LEU A 26 2.08 10.11 5.14
N ALA A 27 3.22 10.77 5.35
CA ALA A 27 3.66 11.87 4.51
C ALA A 27 3.92 11.39 3.07
N VAL A 28 4.63 10.26 2.91
CA VAL A 28 4.86 9.65 1.59
C VAL A 28 3.55 9.22 0.94
N LEU A 29 2.65 8.61 1.71
CA LEU A 29 1.32 8.21 1.21
C LEU A 29 0.51 9.43 0.76
N LYS A 30 0.56 10.53 1.50
CA LYS A 30 -0.08 11.79 1.12
C LYS A 30 0.49 12.32 -0.19
N GLU A 31 1.82 12.44 -0.28
CA GLU A 31 2.51 12.99 -1.44
C GLU A 31 2.21 12.17 -2.71
N GLN A 32 2.31 10.84 -2.64
CA GLN A 32 2.16 9.97 -3.80
C GLN A 32 0.70 9.75 -4.24
N PHE A 33 -0.27 9.83 -3.31
CA PHE A 33 -1.64 9.42 -3.61
C PHE A 33 -2.65 10.56 -3.62
N THR A 34 -2.32 11.76 -3.12
CA THR A 34 -3.22 12.92 -3.25
C THR A 34 -3.47 13.28 -4.72
N PRO A 35 -2.42 13.43 -5.58
CA PRO A 35 -2.65 13.73 -7.00
C PRO A 35 -3.42 12.62 -7.72
N LEU A 36 -3.20 11.36 -7.32
CA LEU A 36 -3.93 10.22 -7.87
C LEU A 36 -5.41 10.24 -7.47
N ALA A 37 -5.71 10.58 -6.22
CA ALA A 37 -7.09 10.70 -5.71
C ALA A 37 -7.84 11.81 -6.45
N GLU A 38 -7.23 12.98 -6.58
CA GLU A 38 -7.78 14.12 -7.33
C GLU A 38 -8.07 13.75 -8.78
N LYS A 39 -7.12 13.09 -9.46
CA LYS A 39 -7.28 12.61 -10.84
C LYS A 39 -8.47 11.66 -11.01
N ASN A 40 -8.78 10.85 -9.99
CA ASN A 40 -9.89 9.88 -10.02
C ASN A 40 -11.16 10.40 -9.34
N ASN A 41 -11.23 11.70 -9.00
CA ASN A 41 -12.36 12.31 -8.28
C ASN A 41 -12.70 11.59 -6.97
N LYS A 42 -11.67 11.21 -6.21
CA LYS A 42 -11.78 10.57 -4.89
C LYS A 42 -11.21 11.49 -3.81
N THR A 43 -11.75 11.40 -2.60
CA THR A 43 -11.20 12.11 -1.43
C THR A 43 -10.26 11.19 -0.66
N LEU A 44 -8.99 11.55 -0.55
CA LEU A 44 -8.02 10.85 0.31
C LEU A 44 -7.83 11.62 1.62
N ILE A 45 -8.05 10.94 2.74
CA ILE A 45 -7.86 11.48 4.08
C ILE A 45 -6.73 10.70 4.75
N ILE A 46 -5.78 11.45 5.29
CA ILE A 46 -4.62 10.92 6.00
C ILE A 46 -4.79 11.22 7.48
N PHE A 47 -4.68 10.19 8.32
CA PHE A 47 -4.92 10.32 9.74
C PHE A 47 -3.83 9.65 10.56
N ASN A 48 -3.25 10.40 11.51
CA ASN A 48 -2.37 9.84 12.52
C ASN A 48 -3.07 9.94 13.89
N PRO A 49 -3.44 8.81 14.53
CA PRO A 49 -4.07 8.81 15.83
C PRO A 49 -3.24 9.50 16.93
N ASN A 50 -1.90 9.47 16.85
CA ASN A 50 -1.02 10.07 17.84
C ASN A 50 -0.88 11.60 17.69
N ALA A 51 -1.30 12.16 16.55
CA ALA A 51 -1.21 13.58 16.25
C ALA A 51 -2.57 14.28 16.21
N SER A 52 -3.62 13.60 16.69
CA SER A 52 -5.00 14.09 16.66
C SER A 52 -5.64 14.03 18.05
N ALA A 53 -6.38 15.07 18.41
CA ALA A 53 -7.25 15.05 19.59
C ALA A 53 -8.55 14.26 19.33
N GLN A 54 -8.99 14.19 18.07
CA GLN A 54 -10.12 13.38 17.63
C GLN A 54 -9.68 11.93 17.47
N THR A 55 -10.48 10.98 17.94
CA THR A 55 -10.27 9.54 17.73
C THR A 55 -10.58 9.12 16.30
N LEU A 56 -10.05 7.96 15.87
CA LEU A 56 -10.36 7.41 14.55
C LEU A 56 -11.87 7.13 14.37
N LEU A 57 -12.54 6.63 15.41
CA LEU A 57 -13.98 6.35 15.38
C LEU A 57 -14.80 7.64 15.18
N GLU A 58 -14.48 8.71 15.91
CA GLU A 58 -15.15 10.00 15.74
C GLU A 58 -14.96 10.57 14.35
N LEU A 59 -13.76 10.41 13.76
CA LEU A 59 -13.50 10.82 12.39
C LEU A 59 -14.31 10.00 11.39
N VAL A 60 -14.36 8.67 11.54
CA VAL A 60 -15.17 7.82 10.68
C VAL A 60 -16.66 8.21 10.78
N HIS A 61 -17.17 8.45 11.99
CA HIS A 61 -18.54 8.89 12.17
C HIS A 61 -18.82 10.26 11.55
N SER A 62 -17.91 11.23 11.67
CA SER A 62 -18.11 12.55 11.05
C SER A 62 -18.15 12.47 9.52
N LEU A 63 -17.36 11.57 8.93
CA LEU A 63 -17.33 11.34 7.48
C LEU A 63 -18.53 10.56 6.94
N THR A 64 -19.21 9.78 7.79
CA THR A 64 -20.25 8.84 7.38
C THR A 64 -21.65 9.19 7.91
N GLY A 65 -21.79 10.33 8.61
CA GLY A 65 -23.04 10.70 9.28
C GLY A 65 -23.40 9.74 10.42
N GLY A 66 -22.39 9.16 11.09
CA GLY A 66 -22.56 8.22 12.20
C GLY A 66 -22.85 6.78 11.79
N GLN A 67 -22.83 6.45 10.49
CA GLN A 67 -23.14 5.11 10.02
C GLN A 67 -21.98 4.12 10.19
N GLY A 68 -20.73 4.60 10.12
CA GLY A 68 -19.54 3.75 10.04
C GLY A 68 -19.09 3.51 8.58
N ALA A 69 -17.89 2.98 8.42
CA ALA A 69 -17.29 2.71 7.11
C ALA A 69 -17.93 1.49 6.42
N ASP A 70 -18.10 1.54 5.09
CA ASP A 70 -18.57 0.41 4.30
C ASP A 70 -17.57 -0.76 4.31
N ASP A 71 -16.29 -0.44 4.15
CA ASP A 71 -15.17 -1.38 4.11
C ASP A 71 -14.06 -0.92 5.05
N VAL A 72 -13.51 -1.85 5.83
CA VAL A 72 -12.33 -1.64 6.68
C VAL A 72 -11.28 -2.69 6.36
N VAL A 73 -10.07 -2.26 6.01
CA VAL A 73 -8.96 -3.16 5.65
C VAL A 73 -7.82 -3.00 6.65
N VAL A 74 -7.52 -4.07 7.39
CA VAL A 74 -6.45 -4.07 8.40
C VAL A 74 -5.17 -4.62 7.79
N SER A 75 -4.19 -3.73 7.59
CA SER A 75 -2.89 -4.05 6.97
C SER A 75 -1.74 -4.17 7.97
N VAL A 76 -2.04 -4.31 9.27
CA VAL A 76 -1.05 -4.48 10.34
C VAL A 76 -1.31 -5.74 11.16
N PRO A 77 -0.28 -6.49 11.58
CA PRO A 77 -0.44 -7.77 12.23
C PRO A 77 -0.67 -7.65 13.76
N VAL A 78 -1.63 -6.82 14.17
CA VAL A 78 -1.87 -6.51 15.59
C VAL A 78 -3.31 -6.86 15.97
N GLY A 79 -3.48 -7.86 16.83
CA GLY A 79 -4.80 -8.38 17.23
C GLY A 79 -5.72 -7.32 17.83
N ALA A 80 -5.20 -6.42 18.67
CA ALA A 80 -6.00 -5.32 19.22
C ALA A 80 -6.52 -4.37 18.13
N VAL A 81 -5.68 -4.00 17.15
CA VAL A 81 -6.10 -3.18 16.01
C VAL A 81 -7.14 -3.89 15.14
N MET A 82 -7.01 -5.21 14.98
CA MET A 82 -7.99 -6.02 14.26
C MET A 82 -9.36 -6.06 14.96
N ALA A 83 -9.38 -6.17 16.30
CA ALA A 83 -10.60 -6.07 17.09
C ALA A 83 -11.24 -4.67 16.97
N ASP A 84 -10.43 -3.62 17.18
CA ASP A 84 -10.89 -2.24 17.12
C ASP A 84 -11.41 -1.85 15.74
N ALA A 85 -10.83 -2.41 14.67
CA ALA A 85 -11.28 -2.16 13.30
C ALA A 85 -12.73 -2.57 13.05
N ALA A 86 -13.23 -3.59 13.77
CA ALA A 86 -14.64 -3.98 13.69
C ALA A 86 -15.61 -2.93 14.24
N THR A 87 -15.12 -2.00 15.07
CA THR A 87 -15.94 -0.93 15.63
C THR A 87 -16.10 0.26 14.68
N LEU A 88 -15.28 0.32 13.61
CA LEU A 88 -15.27 1.42 12.65
C LEU A 88 -16.26 1.21 11.50
N MET A 89 -16.75 -0.01 11.29
CA MET A 89 -17.64 -0.31 10.17
C MET A 89 -19.10 -0.02 10.49
N LYS A 90 -19.88 0.16 9.43
CA LYS A 90 -21.34 0.10 9.53
C LYS A 90 -21.82 -1.33 9.85
N PRO A 91 -23.07 -1.51 10.36
CA PRO A 91 -23.55 -2.82 10.81
C PRO A 91 -23.49 -3.94 9.76
N ASP A 92 -23.63 -3.63 8.46
CA ASP A 92 -23.57 -4.56 7.33
C ASP A 92 -22.26 -4.43 6.51
N GLY A 93 -21.22 -3.82 7.09
CA GLY A 93 -19.94 -3.57 6.42
C GLY A 93 -19.04 -4.80 6.27
N MET A 94 -17.91 -4.61 5.58
CA MET A 94 -16.89 -5.64 5.38
C MET A 94 -15.60 -5.31 6.14
N LEU A 95 -15.11 -6.27 6.93
CA LEU A 95 -13.77 -6.27 7.53
C LEU A 95 -12.87 -7.22 6.75
N ASN A 96 -11.74 -6.73 6.25
CA ASN A 96 -10.70 -7.55 5.66
C ASN A 96 -9.42 -7.54 6.52
N PHE A 97 -9.11 -8.69 7.12
CA PHE A 97 -7.84 -8.97 7.78
C PHE A 97 -6.79 -9.32 6.73
N PHE A 98 -6.16 -8.30 6.14
CA PHE A 98 -5.17 -8.49 5.09
C PHE A 98 -3.81 -8.92 5.64
N ALA A 99 -3.38 -8.32 6.76
CA ALA A 99 -2.12 -8.71 7.39
C ALA A 99 -2.22 -10.10 8.03
N GLY A 100 -1.22 -10.94 7.76
CA GLY A 100 -1.08 -12.20 8.50
C GLY A 100 -0.68 -11.92 9.95
N VAL A 101 -1.33 -12.60 10.91
CA VAL A 101 -0.97 -12.53 12.33
C VAL A 101 -0.25 -13.80 12.78
N PRO A 102 0.61 -13.73 13.82
CA PRO A 102 1.22 -14.91 14.40
C PRO A 102 0.17 -15.94 14.86
N ASN A 103 0.48 -17.22 14.67
CA ASN A 103 -0.36 -18.31 15.17
C ASN A 103 -0.53 -18.18 16.70
N GLY A 104 -1.76 -18.35 17.17
CA GLY A 104 -2.11 -18.18 18.59
C GLY A 104 -2.44 -16.74 19.00
N THR A 105 -2.50 -15.79 18.05
CA THR A 105 -3.05 -14.46 18.33
C THR A 105 -4.56 -14.55 18.47
N TYR A 106 -5.08 -14.07 19.61
CA TYR A 106 -6.53 -13.96 19.87
C TYR A 106 -6.91 -12.49 19.98
N ALA A 107 -8.10 -12.15 19.49
CA ALA A 107 -8.66 -10.81 19.54
C ALA A 107 -10.17 -10.90 19.81
N PRO A 108 -10.75 -10.06 20.67
CA PRO A 108 -12.19 -10.02 20.88
C PRO A 108 -12.87 -9.46 19.64
N LEU A 109 -13.87 -10.17 19.10
CA LEU A 109 -14.61 -9.72 17.92
C LEU A 109 -16.11 -9.92 18.15
N ASN A 110 -16.90 -8.86 17.92
CA ASN A 110 -18.35 -8.97 18.01
C ASN A 110 -18.91 -9.69 16.77
N MET A 111 -19.19 -10.97 16.91
CA MET A 111 -19.79 -11.79 15.85
C MET A 111 -21.30 -11.55 15.66
N SER A 112 -21.93 -10.76 16.53
CA SER A 112 -23.38 -10.50 16.46
C SER A 112 -23.78 -9.79 15.18
N PHE A 113 -22.93 -8.88 14.68
CA PHE A 113 -23.19 -8.17 13.43
C PHE A 113 -23.22 -9.08 12.20
N THR A 114 -22.52 -10.23 12.23
CA THR A 114 -22.57 -11.19 11.14
C THR A 114 -23.97 -11.80 10.97
N TYR A 115 -24.61 -12.23 12.06
CA TYR A 115 -25.91 -12.91 11.98
C TYR A 115 -27.12 -11.99 12.18
N LEU A 116 -26.94 -10.79 12.77
CA LEU A 116 -28.03 -9.81 12.94
C LEU A 116 -28.08 -8.77 11.84
N HIS A 117 -26.94 -8.44 11.23
CA HIS A 117 -26.79 -7.31 10.31
C HIS A 117 -26.05 -7.66 9.02
N ASN A 118 -25.70 -8.93 8.81
CA ASN A 118 -25.02 -9.39 7.59
C ASN A 118 -23.63 -8.79 7.37
N ALA A 119 -22.92 -8.40 8.45
CA ALA A 119 -21.52 -8.00 8.37
C ALA A 119 -20.65 -9.15 7.85
N GLN A 120 -19.61 -8.81 7.08
CA GLN A 120 -18.67 -9.77 6.52
C GLN A 120 -17.29 -9.62 7.14
N TYR A 121 -16.78 -10.66 7.79
CA TYR A 121 -15.41 -10.71 8.27
C TYR A 121 -14.63 -11.71 7.41
N THR A 122 -13.61 -11.22 6.71
CA THR A 122 -12.81 -12.00 5.77
C THR A 122 -11.33 -11.80 6.00
N GLY A 123 -10.53 -12.71 5.46
CA GLY A 123 -9.08 -12.62 5.39
C GLY A 123 -8.59 -13.34 4.14
N THR A 124 -7.37 -13.06 3.74
CA THR A 124 -6.79 -13.65 2.53
C THR A 124 -5.67 -14.63 2.88
N SER A 125 -5.77 -15.87 2.39
CA SER A 125 -4.66 -16.82 2.45
C SER A 125 -4.13 -17.09 1.03
N GLY A 126 -2.96 -16.53 0.73
CA GLY A 126 -2.27 -16.74 -0.55
C GLY A 126 -3.05 -16.25 -1.77
N SER A 127 -2.65 -16.74 -2.95
CA SER A 127 -3.31 -16.44 -4.23
C SER A 127 -3.30 -17.68 -5.09
N THR A 128 -4.44 -18.00 -5.70
CA THR A 128 -4.54 -19.09 -6.68
C THR A 128 -3.84 -18.72 -7.98
N LEU A 129 -3.61 -19.69 -8.87
CA LEU A 129 -3.12 -19.40 -10.22
C LEU A 129 -4.08 -18.47 -10.98
N GLY A 130 -5.40 -18.61 -10.75
CA GLY A 130 -6.40 -17.72 -11.33
C GLY A 130 -6.27 -16.28 -10.85
N ASP A 131 -5.97 -16.07 -9.57
CA ASP A 131 -5.71 -14.73 -9.02
C ASP A 131 -4.46 -14.10 -9.64
N GLN A 132 -3.41 -14.89 -9.82
CA GLN A 132 -2.16 -14.42 -10.45
C GLN A 132 -2.39 -14.05 -11.91
N GLN A 133 -3.11 -14.89 -12.67
CA GLN A 133 -3.48 -14.58 -14.06
C GLN A 133 -4.29 -13.28 -14.13
N LEU A 134 -5.26 -13.08 -13.24
CA LEU A 134 -6.06 -11.86 -13.19
C LEU A 134 -5.21 -10.60 -12.94
N VAL A 135 -4.19 -10.71 -12.08
CA VAL A 135 -3.25 -9.60 -11.83
C VAL A 135 -2.42 -9.29 -13.07
N ILE A 136 -1.92 -10.32 -13.76
CA ILE A 136 -1.18 -10.17 -15.04
C ILE A 136 -2.06 -9.50 -16.09
N ASP A 137 -3.29 -9.97 -16.29
CA ASP A 137 -4.21 -9.42 -17.28
C ASP A 137 -4.54 -7.94 -16.98
N LYS A 138 -4.71 -7.59 -15.71
CA LYS A 138 -4.92 -6.19 -15.29
C LYS A 138 -3.68 -5.33 -15.54
N ALA A 139 -2.49 -5.86 -15.35
CA ALA A 139 -1.25 -5.15 -15.65
C ALA A 139 -1.08 -4.93 -17.16
N LEU A 140 -1.28 -5.97 -17.97
CA LEU A 140 -1.19 -5.89 -19.43
C LEU A 140 -2.22 -4.94 -20.04
N THR A 141 -3.43 -4.88 -19.46
CA THR A 141 -4.49 -3.97 -19.92
C THR A 141 -4.41 -2.57 -19.32
N GLY A 142 -3.37 -2.27 -18.52
CA GLY A 142 -3.18 -0.96 -17.89
C GLY A 142 -4.20 -0.63 -16.79
N LYS A 143 -5.02 -1.60 -16.37
CA LYS A 143 -6.00 -1.45 -15.27
C LYS A 143 -5.37 -1.51 -13.88
N LEU A 144 -4.11 -1.92 -13.79
CA LEU A 144 -3.33 -1.95 -12.56
C LEU A 144 -1.87 -1.67 -12.88
N SER A 145 -1.24 -0.74 -12.17
CA SER A 145 0.20 -0.52 -12.27
C SER A 145 0.87 -0.68 -10.90
N PRO A 146 1.75 -1.69 -10.70
CA PRO A 146 2.46 -1.86 -9.44
C PRO A 146 3.62 -0.85 -9.28
N ASN A 147 3.97 -0.12 -10.34
CA ASN A 147 5.22 0.64 -10.43
C ASN A 147 5.35 1.77 -9.42
N ARG A 148 4.23 2.37 -9.00
CA ARG A 148 4.21 3.40 -7.95
C ARG A 148 4.72 2.87 -6.60
N SER A 149 4.67 1.56 -6.38
CA SER A 149 5.15 0.97 -5.14
C SER A 149 6.67 0.83 -5.06
N VAL A 150 7.41 0.97 -6.16
CA VAL A 150 8.88 0.88 -6.14
C VAL A 150 9.43 2.13 -5.47
N ALA A 151 10.25 1.95 -4.43
CA ALA A 151 10.87 3.04 -3.68
C ALA A 151 12.41 3.00 -3.74
N ALA A 152 12.97 1.82 -3.94
CA ALA A 152 14.42 1.64 -4.10
C ALA A 152 14.74 0.46 -5.02
N VAL A 153 15.93 0.49 -5.60
CA VAL A 153 16.47 -0.59 -6.43
C VAL A 153 17.88 -0.95 -6.00
N GLY A 154 18.30 -2.18 -6.28
CA GLY A 154 19.65 -2.66 -5.98
C GLY A 154 20.06 -3.85 -6.84
N GLY A 155 21.36 -4.08 -6.98
CA GLY A 155 21.92 -5.29 -7.58
C GLY A 155 21.90 -6.48 -6.61
N ILE A 156 22.38 -7.64 -7.07
CA ILE A 156 22.37 -8.86 -6.23
C ILE A 156 23.23 -8.73 -4.98
N GLU A 157 24.33 -7.99 -5.03
CA GLU A 157 25.29 -7.86 -3.92
C GLU A 157 24.70 -7.14 -2.71
N VAL A 158 23.67 -6.31 -2.92
CA VAL A 158 23.00 -5.55 -1.86
C VAL A 158 21.70 -6.21 -1.37
N ALA A 159 21.43 -7.46 -1.75
CA ALA A 159 20.20 -8.15 -1.34
C ALA A 159 20.03 -8.24 0.19
N ALA A 160 21.11 -8.54 0.92
CA ALA A 160 21.10 -8.59 2.39
C ALA A 160 20.88 -7.21 3.01
N GLU A 161 21.54 -6.18 2.46
CA GLU A 161 21.34 -4.79 2.86
C GLU A 161 19.89 -4.34 2.59
N GLY A 162 19.32 -4.72 1.46
CA GLY A 162 17.92 -4.45 1.11
C GLY A 162 16.94 -5.08 2.10
N ALA A 163 17.18 -6.33 2.52
CA ALA A 163 16.38 -6.97 3.56
C ALA A 163 16.45 -6.22 4.90
N GLN A 164 17.65 -5.78 5.31
CA GLN A 164 17.84 -4.96 6.50
C GLN A 164 17.13 -3.60 6.38
N ALA A 165 17.29 -2.91 5.26
CA ALA A 165 16.64 -1.62 4.99
C ALA A 165 15.11 -1.71 5.04
N MET A 166 14.55 -2.84 4.58
CA MET A 166 13.12 -3.12 4.67
C MET A 166 12.67 -3.29 6.13
N MET A 167 13.44 -4.02 6.95
CA MET A 167 13.14 -4.17 8.39
C MET A 167 13.22 -2.84 9.15
N GLU A 168 14.19 -1.99 8.79
CA GLU A 168 14.37 -0.65 9.35
C GLU A 168 13.35 0.37 8.81
N GLY A 169 12.60 0.03 7.76
CA GLY A 169 11.66 0.93 7.11
C GLY A 169 12.32 2.11 6.39
N ARG A 170 13.59 1.95 5.95
CA ARG A 170 14.43 3.00 5.36
C ARG A 170 13.87 3.59 4.06
N TYR A 171 13.10 2.79 3.32
CA TYR A 171 12.41 3.21 2.10
C TYR A 171 10.91 2.97 2.25
N ALA A 172 10.12 4.02 1.97
CA ALA A 172 8.67 3.98 2.02
C ALA A 172 8.08 3.34 0.75
N GLY A 173 8.21 2.02 0.63
CA GLY A 173 7.69 1.24 -0.49
C GLY A 173 8.42 -0.08 -0.66
N LYS A 174 8.51 -0.55 -1.89
CA LYS A 174 9.18 -1.79 -2.27
C LYS A 174 10.62 -1.53 -2.68
N ILE A 175 11.51 -2.37 -2.17
CA ILE A 175 12.89 -2.50 -2.64
C ILE A 175 12.90 -3.60 -3.70
N VAL A 176 13.36 -3.29 -4.91
CA VAL A 176 13.49 -4.26 -6.00
C VAL A 176 14.96 -4.61 -6.18
N ILE A 177 15.29 -5.88 -5.96
CA ILE A 177 16.63 -6.40 -6.24
C ILE A 177 16.61 -7.01 -7.64
N PHE A 178 17.52 -6.56 -8.50
CA PHE A 178 17.73 -7.10 -9.84
C PHE A 178 18.92 -8.07 -9.80
N PRO A 179 18.69 -9.40 -9.74
CA PRO A 179 19.75 -10.38 -9.49
C PRO A 179 20.86 -10.39 -10.54
N GLN A 180 20.58 -9.84 -11.71
CA GLN A 180 21.51 -9.86 -12.84
C GLN A 180 22.38 -8.60 -12.93
N LEU A 181 22.04 -7.55 -12.17
CA LEU A 181 22.83 -6.33 -12.13
C LEU A 181 23.89 -6.46 -11.04
N THR A 182 25.15 -6.22 -11.43
CA THR A 182 26.30 -6.28 -10.53
C THR A 182 26.86 -4.89 -10.29
N GLY A 183 27.19 -4.57 -9.04
CA GLY A 183 27.74 -3.26 -8.67
C GLY A 183 26.73 -2.11 -8.71
N LEU A 184 25.43 -2.39 -8.75
CA LEU A 184 24.36 -1.43 -8.49
C LEU A 184 24.14 -1.34 -6.96
N PRO A 185 24.51 -0.22 -6.30
CA PRO A 185 24.25 -0.03 -4.88
C PRO A 185 22.75 0.04 -4.57
N LEU A 186 22.38 -0.11 -3.30
CA LEU A 186 21.01 0.11 -2.85
C LEU A 186 20.71 1.61 -2.87
N MET A 187 19.79 2.04 -3.73
CA MET A 187 19.45 3.46 -3.90
C MET A 187 17.94 3.68 -3.93
N GLY A 188 17.49 4.73 -3.24
CA GLY A 188 16.13 5.26 -3.42
C GLY A 188 15.96 5.89 -4.81
N LEU A 189 14.72 5.99 -5.31
CA LEU A 189 14.47 6.52 -6.66
C LEU A 189 14.95 7.96 -6.86
N GLU A 190 14.81 8.83 -5.84
CA GLU A 190 15.39 10.19 -5.85
C GLU A 190 16.91 10.17 -6.02
N GLN A 191 17.61 9.34 -5.24
CA GLN A 191 19.07 9.23 -5.29
C GLN A 191 19.50 8.69 -6.65
N LEU A 192 18.85 7.64 -7.14
CA LEU A 192 19.11 7.06 -8.45
C LEU A 192 18.94 8.11 -9.56
N ALA A 193 17.89 8.94 -9.48
CA ALA A 193 17.64 10.00 -10.46
C ALA A 193 18.71 11.11 -10.42
N GLN A 194 19.31 11.38 -9.26
CA GLN A 194 20.39 12.36 -9.10
C GLN A 194 21.73 11.83 -9.64
N GLU A 195 22.09 10.60 -9.27
CA GLU A 195 23.35 9.97 -9.66
C GLU A 195 23.34 9.53 -11.14
N TYR A 196 22.18 9.13 -11.66
CA TYR A 196 21.99 8.66 -13.03
C TYR A 196 20.87 9.45 -13.73
N PRO A 197 21.13 10.72 -14.14
CA PRO A 197 20.10 11.62 -14.68
C PRO A 197 19.32 11.07 -15.88
N LYS A 198 19.95 10.23 -16.72
CA LYS A 198 19.27 9.58 -17.85
C LYS A 198 18.17 8.61 -17.38
N ILE A 199 18.45 7.82 -16.34
CA ILE A 199 17.47 6.92 -15.73
C ILE A 199 16.37 7.74 -15.05
N GLY A 200 16.75 8.78 -14.31
CA GLY A 200 15.81 9.69 -13.65
C GLY A 200 14.85 10.40 -14.62
N ALA A 201 15.32 10.77 -15.81
CA ALA A 201 14.51 11.41 -16.86
C ALA A 201 13.51 10.44 -17.53
N ALA A 202 13.77 9.13 -17.48
CA ALA A 202 12.89 8.10 -18.01
C ALA A 202 11.77 7.68 -17.03
N MET A 203 11.85 8.10 -15.77
CA MET A 203 10.81 7.85 -14.79
C MET A 203 9.54 8.65 -15.11
N GLY A 204 8.39 8.18 -14.62
CA GLY A 204 7.12 8.88 -14.73
C GLY A 204 7.04 10.10 -13.80
N PRO A 205 5.87 10.77 -13.79
CA PRO A 205 5.56 11.79 -12.78
C PRO A 205 5.85 11.26 -11.36
N GLU A 206 6.31 12.12 -10.45
CA GLU A 206 6.59 11.73 -9.05
C GLU A 206 7.62 10.57 -8.93
N ARG A 207 8.56 10.47 -9.88
CA ARG A 207 9.57 9.39 -9.95
C ARG A 207 8.98 7.98 -10.01
N ILE A 208 7.77 7.82 -10.53
CA ILE A 208 7.17 6.48 -10.72
C ILE A 208 8.07 5.64 -11.62
N TRP A 209 8.35 4.40 -11.21
CA TRP A 209 9.14 3.46 -12.00
C TRP A 209 8.50 3.18 -13.37
N THR A 210 9.32 3.04 -14.41
CA THR A 210 8.84 2.77 -15.78
C THR A 210 9.68 1.68 -16.42
N ALA A 211 9.12 1.03 -17.44
CA ALA A 211 9.86 0.08 -18.25
C ALA A 211 11.09 0.73 -18.94
N GLU A 212 10.99 2.01 -19.29
CA GLU A 212 12.10 2.76 -19.89
C GLU A 212 13.21 3.07 -18.88
N ALA A 213 12.87 3.44 -17.64
CA ALA A 213 13.85 3.63 -16.57
C ALA A 213 14.56 2.30 -16.26
N GLU A 214 13.82 1.20 -16.23
CA GLU A 214 14.39 -0.14 -16.04
C GLU A 214 15.32 -0.54 -17.20
N ARG A 215 14.91 -0.31 -18.45
CA ARG A 215 15.76 -0.55 -19.63
C ARG A 215 17.09 0.20 -19.52
N LEU A 216 17.05 1.49 -19.19
CA LEU A 216 18.26 2.30 -19.02
C LEU A 216 19.11 1.87 -17.82
N LEU A 217 18.49 1.38 -16.73
CA LEU A 217 19.19 0.77 -15.61
C LEU A 217 19.98 -0.45 -16.08
N PHE A 218 19.35 -1.34 -16.85
CA PHE A 218 20.03 -2.51 -17.41
C PHE A 218 21.15 -2.10 -18.37
N GLU A 219 20.94 -1.16 -19.28
CA GLU A 219 22.01 -0.67 -20.17
C GLU A 219 23.21 -0.06 -19.42
N THR A 220 22.98 0.44 -18.21
CA THR A 220 24.03 1.04 -17.38
C THR A 220 24.82 0.01 -16.57
N PHE A 221 24.12 -0.99 -16.00
CA PHE A 221 24.71 -1.89 -14.99
C PHE A 221 24.88 -3.35 -15.46
N TRP A 222 24.20 -3.76 -16.53
CA TRP A 222 24.29 -5.12 -17.05
C TRP A 222 25.59 -5.29 -17.85
N LYS A 223 26.37 -6.31 -17.50
CA LYS A 223 27.70 -6.56 -18.10
C LYS A 223 27.76 -7.79 -19.03
N GLY A 224 26.67 -8.54 -19.23
CA GLY A 224 26.65 -9.73 -20.08
C GLY A 224 25.41 -10.59 -19.90
#